data_AF-A0A6C0AQ94-F1
#
_entry.id   AF-A0A6C0AQ94-F1
#
_cell.length_a   1.000
_cell.length_b   1.000
_cell.length_c   1.000
_cell.angle_alpha   90.00
_cell.angle_beta   90.00
_cell.angle_gamma   90.00
#
_symmetry.space_group_name_H-M   'P 1'
#
loop_
_entity.id
_entity.type
_entity.pdbx_description
1 polymer ?
#
loop_
_entity_poly.entity_id
_entity_poly.type
_entity_poly.pdbx_seq_one_letter_code
_entity_poly.pdbx_strand_id
1 'polypeptide(L)'
;MSISSSLSNSVSASSSSTVTHTPKPWSIAIFERERSHLTNFVKDKVLHLLDDTETRRIIIRAPVKSGKRELAEYMALRDMMSGDSTRCHAFLSAWHRIADEEQRKELAEHNLKVFPITKQKDVEAYMIWNRAQIRAGKKIVNHLDECDHGSGQRQVLSKIWRQVRDNVNVTNILYSATPEEVCFSSEIDDSEHNDMMDEMVAGHRVDYIPPEGYCGPGHFLDAGLVYEAKPFFENTETSCRITEQGCEIISGLRASIESHSRRNIIILRLSYIMTTGSKDQRKENKAIYQFLRNLSKFPELEGIKIVADKGDKFNNIPGLTPQIIDWSNRNYWDLITDRHPLIYVIDQTSTRSTEWTCHDRIFATHDFRNNITFSVVSQAQERVNHYAQKYGSFQPIRVYGSLKTFQLSAGRIDYDTYLKNEWKKQKVDRRSAGGAELYKVINAATRVLHPSYPSPLSPAAADQALQALGCLGTSILSERVTGTVKTVPTIRATFHRCDRESFGALATTLVEGRTFQNPFDRSIAEMTRQGIPHTAPMLGYMRGWKVLDYDRDLNVTDPHTGIVYGAGWGFTIIPGGNDPRVTICYKDGVLGVALRVMTATRDIDRLSAYKSMYPSRNPR
;
A
#
# COMPACT_ATOMS: atom_id res chain seq x y z
N MET A 1 -33.90 -22.50 -67.79
CA MET A 1 -32.84 -21.49 -67.98
C MET A 1 -32.51 -20.94 -66.60
N SER A 2 -31.27 -21.15 -66.19
CA SER A 2 -30.75 -21.08 -64.82
C SER A 2 -30.60 -19.64 -64.30
N ILE A 3 -31.12 -19.42 -63.09
CA ILE A 3 -30.96 -18.20 -62.29
C ILE A 3 -29.60 -18.27 -61.59
N SER A 4 -28.70 -17.33 -61.86
CA SER A 4 -27.47 -17.12 -61.08
C SER A 4 -27.49 -15.73 -60.44
N SER A 5 -27.56 -15.73 -59.12
CA SER A 5 -27.43 -14.58 -58.22
C SER A 5 -25.96 -14.17 -58.06
N SER A 6 -25.61 -12.92 -58.38
CA SER A 6 -24.33 -12.31 -58.01
C SER A 6 -24.51 -11.39 -56.80
N LEU A 7 -24.16 -11.90 -55.61
CA LEU A 7 -23.95 -11.13 -54.39
C LEU A 7 -22.57 -10.47 -54.45
N SER A 8 -22.55 -9.13 -54.50
CA SER A 8 -21.35 -8.31 -54.35
C SER A 8 -20.98 -8.19 -52.88
N ASN A 9 -19.93 -8.91 -52.45
CA ASN A 9 -19.30 -8.72 -51.16
C ASN A 9 -18.37 -7.50 -51.21
N SER A 10 -18.80 -6.37 -50.63
CA SER A 10 -17.92 -5.26 -50.27
C SER A 10 -17.18 -5.60 -48.98
N VAL A 11 -15.93 -6.02 -49.10
CA VAL A 11 -15.02 -6.16 -47.96
C VAL A 11 -14.61 -4.76 -47.51
N SER A 12 -15.21 -4.29 -46.42
CA SER A 12 -14.74 -3.11 -45.70
C SER A 12 -13.41 -3.44 -45.03
N ALA A 13 -12.31 -2.98 -45.63
CA ALA A 13 -11.00 -2.98 -44.99
C ALA A 13 -11.06 -2.09 -43.75
N SER A 14 -11.14 -2.69 -42.57
CA SER A 14 -10.92 -2.01 -41.30
C SER A 14 -9.45 -1.59 -41.27
N SER A 15 -9.17 -0.32 -41.54
CA SER A 15 -7.87 0.29 -41.35
C SER A 15 -7.52 0.22 -39.87
N SER A 16 -6.71 -0.78 -39.49
CA SER A 16 -6.04 -0.78 -38.19
C SER A 16 -5.08 0.41 -38.18
N SER A 17 -5.47 1.49 -37.51
CA SER A 17 -4.58 2.61 -37.24
C SER A 17 -3.45 2.11 -36.35
N THR A 18 -2.31 1.79 -36.98
CA THR A 18 -1.05 1.63 -36.28
C THR A 18 -0.78 2.93 -35.55
N VAL A 19 -0.91 2.91 -34.21
CA VAL A 19 -0.53 4.03 -33.36
C VAL A 19 0.96 4.29 -33.57
N THR A 20 1.28 5.28 -34.39
CA THR A 20 2.66 5.76 -34.54
C THR A 20 3.06 6.40 -33.22
N HIS A 21 3.89 5.71 -32.45
CA HIS A 21 4.49 6.28 -31.24
C HIS A 21 5.24 7.55 -31.63
N THR A 22 4.73 8.71 -31.23
CA THR A 22 5.42 9.99 -31.44
C THR A 22 6.68 9.98 -30.56
N PRO A 23 7.89 10.11 -31.12
CA PRO A 23 9.12 10.10 -30.35
C PRO A 23 9.12 11.23 -29.31
N LYS A 24 9.61 10.96 -28.11
CA LYS A 24 9.87 11.97 -27.09
C LYS A 24 11.15 12.77 -27.43
N PRO A 25 11.32 13.99 -26.90
CA PRO A 25 10.48 14.70 -25.92
C PRO A 25 9.18 15.24 -26.52
N TRP A 26 8.12 15.28 -25.70
CA TRP A 26 6.81 15.77 -26.16
C TRP A 26 6.64 17.26 -25.89
N SER A 27 6.04 17.98 -26.84
CA SER A 27 5.58 19.36 -26.61
C SER A 27 4.31 19.38 -25.76
N ILE A 28 3.96 20.56 -25.22
CA ILE A 28 2.68 20.75 -24.51
C ILE A 28 1.50 20.33 -25.38
N ALA A 29 1.48 20.72 -26.65
CA ALA A 29 0.40 20.37 -27.57
C ALA A 29 0.27 18.85 -27.77
N ILE A 30 1.40 18.11 -27.78
CA ILE A 30 1.38 16.64 -27.83
C ILE A 30 0.86 16.07 -26.51
N PHE A 31 1.31 16.57 -25.35
CA PHE A 31 0.76 16.14 -24.05
C PHE A 31 -0.75 16.37 -23.95
N GLU A 32 -1.23 17.54 -24.36
CA GLU A 32 -2.65 17.88 -24.29
C GLU A 32 -3.50 17.06 -25.27
N ARG A 33 -2.94 16.65 -26.40
CA ARG A 33 -3.62 15.79 -27.37
C ARG A 33 -3.60 14.32 -26.97
N GLU A 34 -2.42 13.77 -26.66
CA GLU A 34 -2.22 12.34 -26.41
C GLU A 34 -2.51 11.93 -24.96
N ARG A 35 -2.46 12.88 -24.01
CA ARG A 35 -2.62 12.67 -22.56
C ARG A 35 -3.54 13.70 -21.90
N SER A 36 -4.62 14.10 -22.59
CA SER A 36 -5.58 15.10 -22.12
C SER A 36 -6.08 14.87 -20.68
N HIS A 37 -6.32 13.62 -20.28
CA HIS A 37 -6.73 13.25 -18.93
C HIS A 37 -5.68 13.63 -17.87
N LEU A 38 -4.39 13.43 -18.16
CA LEU A 38 -3.28 13.73 -17.27
C LEU A 38 -3.10 15.23 -17.16
N THR A 39 -3.16 15.93 -18.28
CA THR A 39 -3.03 17.40 -18.31
C THR A 39 -4.20 18.07 -17.62
N ASN A 40 -5.43 17.59 -17.81
CA ASN A 40 -6.62 18.06 -17.08
C ASN A 40 -6.49 17.80 -15.57
N PHE A 41 -6.04 16.61 -15.16
CA PHE A 41 -5.78 16.33 -13.74
C PHE A 41 -4.79 17.35 -13.14
N VAL A 42 -3.69 17.64 -13.83
CA VAL A 42 -2.73 18.66 -13.37
C VAL A 42 -3.42 20.01 -13.24
N LYS A 43 -4.11 20.47 -14.30
CA LYS A 43 -4.82 21.76 -14.34
C LYS A 43 -5.82 21.90 -13.19
N ASP A 44 -6.64 20.89 -13.00
CA ASP A 44 -7.80 20.95 -12.10
C ASP A 44 -7.41 20.69 -10.64
N LYS A 45 -6.44 19.79 -10.40
CA LYS A 45 -6.14 19.28 -9.05
C LYS A 45 -4.80 19.70 -8.49
N VAL A 46 -3.85 20.10 -9.31
CA VAL A 46 -2.46 20.36 -8.87
C VAL A 46 -2.08 21.82 -9.00
N LEU A 47 -2.47 22.52 -10.07
CA LEU A 47 -1.97 23.87 -10.34
C LEU A 47 -2.34 24.89 -9.26
N HIS A 48 -3.60 24.89 -8.81
CA HIS A 48 -4.04 25.80 -7.76
C HIS A 48 -3.24 25.61 -6.46
N LEU A 49 -2.78 24.38 -6.18
CA LEU A 49 -1.91 24.07 -5.03
C LEU A 49 -0.46 24.54 -5.26
N LEU A 50 0.03 24.57 -6.49
CA LEU A 50 1.35 25.09 -6.81
C LEU A 50 1.42 26.61 -6.80
N ASP A 51 0.30 27.26 -7.10
CA ASP A 51 0.19 28.72 -7.11
C ASP A 51 -0.07 29.27 -5.70
N ASP A 52 -0.59 28.44 -4.79
CA ASP A 52 -0.76 28.76 -3.38
C ASP A 52 0.59 28.95 -2.65
N THR A 53 0.77 30.13 -2.06
CA THR A 53 1.97 30.48 -1.31
C THR A 53 2.07 29.80 0.03
N GLU A 54 1.03 29.14 0.54
CA GLU A 54 1.09 28.37 1.79
C GLU A 54 1.35 26.89 1.55
N THR A 55 1.04 26.38 0.36
CA THR A 55 1.27 24.98 0.01
C THR A 55 2.77 24.67 -0.09
N ARG A 56 3.26 23.83 0.83
CA ARG A 56 4.65 23.31 0.85
C ARG A 56 4.76 21.88 0.34
N ARG A 57 3.65 21.14 0.35
CA ARG A 57 3.65 19.69 0.11
C ARG A 57 2.38 19.25 -0.62
N ILE A 58 2.59 18.49 -1.70
CA ILE A 58 1.52 17.85 -2.47
C ILE A 58 1.84 16.36 -2.56
N ILE A 59 0.92 15.50 -2.17
CA ILE A 59 1.07 14.04 -2.25
C ILE A 59 0.16 13.56 -3.38
N ILE A 60 0.76 13.06 -4.46
CA ILE A 60 0.03 12.48 -5.58
C ILE A 60 0.03 10.97 -5.44
N ARG A 61 -1.13 10.42 -5.04
CA ARG A 61 -1.36 8.97 -5.06
C ARG A 61 -1.75 8.57 -6.48
N ALA A 62 -0.93 7.74 -7.13
CA ALA A 62 -1.15 7.34 -8.52
C ALA A 62 -0.91 5.85 -8.69
N PRO A 63 -1.84 5.07 -9.31
CA PRO A 63 -1.69 3.62 -9.46
C PRO A 63 -0.38 3.19 -10.15
N VAL A 64 0.04 1.95 -9.91
CA VAL A 64 1.26 1.38 -10.53
C VAL A 64 1.15 1.43 -12.06
N LYS A 65 2.17 1.95 -12.76
CA LYS A 65 2.20 2.11 -14.23
C LYS A 65 1.13 3.04 -14.83
N SER A 66 0.53 3.92 -14.02
CA SER A 66 -0.42 4.92 -14.49
C SER A 66 0.20 6.07 -15.31
N GLY A 67 1.53 6.17 -15.39
CA GLY A 67 2.21 7.28 -16.08
C GLY A 67 2.59 8.45 -15.18
N LYS A 68 2.62 8.28 -13.85
CA LYS A 68 2.88 9.36 -12.87
C LYS A 68 4.10 10.25 -13.12
N ARG A 69 5.13 9.76 -13.81
CA ARG A 69 6.31 10.55 -14.20
C ARG A 69 5.97 11.64 -15.22
N GLU A 70 5.06 11.37 -16.15
CA GLU A 70 4.63 12.32 -17.19
C GLU A 70 3.95 13.57 -16.58
N LEU A 71 3.42 13.47 -15.34
CA LEU A 71 2.92 14.63 -14.59
C LEU A 71 4.03 15.67 -14.34
N ALA A 72 5.22 15.22 -13.95
CA ALA A 72 6.37 16.10 -13.70
C ALA A 72 6.87 16.75 -14.99
N GLU A 73 6.95 15.97 -16.08
CA GLU A 73 7.35 16.44 -17.41
C GLU A 73 6.40 17.53 -17.91
N TYR A 74 5.09 17.31 -17.82
CA TYR A 74 4.08 18.26 -18.24
C TYR A 74 4.12 19.57 -17.43
N MET A 75 4.22 19.46 -16.09
CA MET A 75 4.28 20.64 -15.22
C MET A 75 5.48 21.53 -15.54
N ALA A 76 6.67 20.95 -15.68
CA ALA A 76 7.89 21.69 -15.94
C ALA A 76 7.93 22.37 -17.32
N LEU A 77 7.39 21.71 -18.34
CA LEU A 77 7.23 22.32 -19.67
C LEU A 77 6.22 23.45 -19.67
N ARG A 78 5.10 23.29 -18.95
CA ARG A 78 4.05 24.32 -18.85
C ARG A 78 4.58 25.60 -18.23
N ASP A 79 5.30 25.51 -17.12
CA ASP A 79 5.85 26.67 -16.43
C ASP A 79 6.90 27.39 -17.30
N MET A 80 7.72 26.63 -18.04
CA MET A 80 8.65 27.18 -19.04
C MET A 80 7.95 27.99 -20.13
N MET A 81 6.90 27.44 -20.75
CA MET A 81 6.25 28.04 -21.92
C MET A 81 5.31 29.19 -21.55
N SER A 82 4.78 29.20 -20.34
CA SER A 82 3.94 30.31 -19.83
C SER A 82 4.75 31.59 -19.58
N GLY A 83 6.07 31.56 -19.78
CA GLY A 83 6.99 32.65 -19.43
C GLY A 83 7.13 32.83 -17.93
N ASP A 84 6.63 31.88 -17.12
CA ASP A 84 6.75 31.89 -15.67
C ASP A 84 8.20 31.55 -15.30
N SER A 85 9.06 32.57 -15.39
CA SER A 85 10.44 32.43 -14.97
C SER A 85 10.58 32.29 -13.46
N THR A 86 9.50 32.41 -12.66
CA THR A 86 9.61 32.37 -11.21
C THR A 86 9.80 30.96 -10.69
N ARG A 87 9.32 29.92 -11.39
CA ARG A 87 9.42 28.52 -10.98
C ARG A 87 10.51 27.77 -11.73
N CYS A 88 11.21 26.89 -11.01
CA CYS A 88 12.10 25.90 -11.60
C CYS A 88 11.85 24.53 -10.97
N HIS A 89 12.06 23.47 -11.77
CA HIS A 89 11.69 22.12 -11.36
C HIS A 89 12.92 21.25 -11.17
N ALA A 90 12.95 20.52 -10.06
CA ALA A 90 13.96 19.50 -9.79
C ALA A 90 13.30 18.12 -9.68
N PHE A 91 13.83 17.13 -10.38
CA PHE A 91 13.40 15.74 -10.26
C PHE A 91 14.40 14.97 -9.40
N LEU A 92 13.98 14.53 -8.22
CA LEU A 92 14.80 13.84 -7.24
C LEU A 92 14.40 12.36 -7.21
N SER A 93 15.36 11.46 -7.45
CA SER A 93 15.12 10.02 -7.34
C SER A 93 16.23 9.34 -6.56
N ALA A 94 15.88 8.36 -5.71
CA ALA A 94 16.83 7.66 -4.85
C ALA A 94 17.61 6.53 -5.57
N TRP A 95 17.27 6.23 -6.83
CA TRP A 95 17.80 5.07 -7.54
C TRP A 95 18.97 5.45 -8.45
N HIS A 96 19.91 4.53 -8.64
CA HIS A 96 20.94 4.58 -9.68
C HIS A 96 20.79 3.32 -10.51
N ARG A 97 20.05 3.35 -11.63
CA ARG A 97 20.19 2.28 -12.64
C ARG A 97 20.73 2.84 -13.93
N ILE A 98 21.56 2.02 -14.57
CA ILE A 98 22.05 2.24 -15.93
C ILE A 98 20.87 2.27 -16.91
N ALA A 99 19.85 1.42 -16.70
CA ALA A 99 18.60 1.42 -17.48
C ALA A 99 17.74 2.69 -17.30
N ASP A 100 17.98 3.48 -16.25
CA ASP A 100 17.29 4.76 -16.04
C ASP A 100 18.08 5.93 -16.66
N GLU A 101 19.24 5.69 -17.28
CA GLU A 101 20.06 6.77 -17.83
C GLU A 101 19.37 7.44 -19.02
N GLU A 102 18.78 6.66 -19.93
CA GLU A 102 17.97 7.18 -21.04
C GLU A 102 16.74 7.93 -20.53
N GLN A 103 16.08 7.38 -19.51
CA GLN A 103 14.96 8.03 -18.83
C GLN A 103 15.34 9.37 -18.21
N ARG A 104 16.55 9.51 -17.67
CA ARG A 104 17.04 10.78 -17.10
C ARG A 104 17.47 11.77 -18.17
N LYS A 105 18.04 11.30 -19.27
CA LYS A 105 18.34 12.13 -20.45
C LYS A 105 17.05 12.73 -21.00
N GLU A 106 16.04 11.88 -21.20
CA GLU A 106 14.70 12.30 -21.59
C GLU A 106 14.09 13.30 -20.60
N LEU A 107 14.15 13.05 -19.28
CA LEU A 107 13.65 14.02 -18.28
C LEU A 107 14.35 15.38 -18.37
N ALA A 108 15.67 15.39 -18.56
CA ALA A 108 16.44 16.62 -18.64
C ALA A 108 16.06 17.49 -19.85
N GLU A 109 15.49 16.90 -20.90
CA GLU A 109 14.98 17.61 -22.08
C GLU A 109 13.67 18.37 -21.80
N HIS A 110 12.96 18.07 -20.70
CA HIS A 110 11.66 18.65 -20.34
C HIS A 110 11.79 19.81 -19.32
N ASN A 111 12.88 20.58 -19.36
CA ASN A 111 13.15 21.69 -18.42
C ASN A 111 13.20 21.27 -16.93
N LEU A 112 13.54 19.99 -16.67
CA LEU A 112 13.72 19.45 -15.33
C LEU A 112 15.21 19.32 -15.00
N LYS A 113 15.63 19.81 -13.85
CA LYS A 113 16.96 19.47 -13.32
C LYS A 113 16.89 18.13 -12.58
N VAL A 114 17.51 17.10 -13.15
CA VAL A 114 17.47 15.74 -12.59
C VAL A 114 18.64 15.51 -11.62
N PHE A 115 18.34 15.03 -10.41
CA PHE A 115 19.34 14.65 -9.42
C PHE A 115 19.15 13.20 -8.95
N PRO A 116 20.09 12.29 -9.28
CA PRO A 116 20.05 10.91 -8.79
C PRO A 116 20.67 10.84 -7.40
N ILE A 117 19.84 10.96 -6.36
CA ILE A 117 20.26 11.08 -4.96
C ILE A 117 20.67 9.71 -4.41
N THR A 118 21.89 9.30 -4.73
CA THR A 118 22.37 7.93 -4.45
C THR A 118 23.53 7.93 -3.47
N LYS A 119 24.28 9.03 -3.40
CA LYS A 119 25.46 9.23 -2.57
C LYS A 119 25.43 10.64 -1.98
N GLN A 120 26.27 10.86 -0.96
CA GLN A 120 26.38 12.16 -0.27
C GLN A 120 26.73 13.32 -1.23
N LYS A 121 27.59 13.08 -2.23
CA LYS A 121 27.94 14.07 -3.26
C LYS A 121 26.72 14.54 -4.07
N ASP A 122 25.73 13.67 -4.29
CA ASP A 122 24.53 14.00 -5.08
C ASP A 122 23.62 14.93 -4.27
N VAL A 123 23.54 14.70 -2.95
CA VAL A 123 22.89 15.60 -1.99
C VAL A 123 23.54 16.97 -2.03
N GLU A 124 24.87 17.04 -1.95
CA GLU A 124 25.61 18.31 -1.98
C GLU A 124 25.40 19.06 -3.29
N ALA A 125 25.45 18.37 -4.43
CA ALA A 125 25.17 18.96 -5.74
C ALA A 125 23.76 19.56 -5.82
N TYR A 126 22.75 18.83 -5.32
CA TYR A 126 21.39 19.35 -5.22
C TYR A 126 21.33 20.58 -4.30
N MET A 127 21.92 20.52 -3.11
CA MET A 127 21.85 21.64 -2.15
C MET A 127 22.53 22.91 -2.68
N ILE A 128 23.64 22.77 -3.42
CA ILE A 128 24.31 23.89 -4.09
C ILE A 128 23.37 24.52 -5.13
N TRP A 129 22.76 23.69 -5.98
CA TRP A 129 21.80 24.15 -6.98
C TRP A 129 20.58 24.83 -6.33
N ASN A 130 19.98 24.20 -5.32
CA ASN A 130 18.82 24.71 -4.59
C ASN A 130 19.10 26.12 -4.01
N ARG A 131 20.24 26.30 -3.33
CA ARG A 131 20.62 27.62 -2.80
C ARG A 131 20.88 28.65 -3.90
N ALA A 132 21.43 28.24 -5.05
CA ALA A 132 21.64 29.14 -6.17
C ALA A 132 20.31 29.64 -6.76
N GLN A 133 19.32 28.75 -6.93
CA GLN A 133 18.00 29.11 -7.44
C GLN A 133 17.25 30.03 -6.46
N ILE A 134 17.27 29.73 -5.16
CA ILE A 134 16.66 30.60 -4.13
C ILE A 134 17.32 31.99 -4.13
N ARG A 135 18.66 32.07 -4.21
CA ARG A 135 19.36 33.37 -4.31
C ARG A 135 19.02 34.15 -5.57
N ALA A 136 18.65 33.46 -6.65
CA ALA A 136 18.16 34.07 -7.88
C ALA A 136 16.66 34.43 -7.82
N GLY A 137 16.03 34.33 -6.64
CA GLY A 137 14.61 34.67 -6.42
C GLY A 137 13.63 33.65 -7.01
N LYS A 138 14.08 32.42 -7.30
CA LYS A 138 13.23 31.37 -7.86
C LYS A 138 12.49 30.59 -6.77
N LYS A 139 11.25 30.21 -7.07
CA LYS A 139 10.50 29.14 -6.38
C LYS A 139 10.89 27.79 -6.99
N ILE A 140 11.10 26.80 -6.15
CA ILE A 140 11.54 25.46 -6.55
C ILE A 140 10.41 24.47 -6.36
N VAL A 141 10.09 23.73 -7.42
CA VAL A 141 9.18 22.59 -7.35
C VAL A 141 10.01 21.31 -7.37
N ASN A 142 10.09 20.64 -6.22
CA ASN A 142 10.76 19.35 -6.11
C ASN A 142 9.76 18.23 -6.45
N HIS A 143 10.08 17.42 -7.45
CA HIS A 143 9.36 16.20 -7.80
C HIS A 143 10.11 14.99 -7.22
N LEU A 144 9.52 14.33 -6.22
CA LEU A 144 10.09 13.17 -5.54
C LEU A 144 9.37 11.90 -6.00
N ASP A 145 10.02 11.10 -6.83
CA ASP A 145 9.49 9.79 -7.27
C ASP A 145 9.78 8.69 -6.25
N GLU A 146 8.87 7.72 -6.16
CA GLU A 146 8.89 6.61 -5.20
C GLU A 146 9.11 7.11 -3.76
N CYS A 147 8.30 8.06 -3.31
CA CYS A 147 8.47 8.71 -2.00
C CYS A 147 8.28 7.76 -0.79
N ASP A 148 7.73 6.57 -1.01
CA ASP A 148 7.77 5.43 -0.08
C ASP A 148 9.21 4.95 0.19
N HIS A 149 10.17 5.25 -0.70
CA HIS A 149 11.60 5.02 -0.55
C HIS A 149 12.36 6.31 -0.28
N GLY A 150 12.93 6.42 0.92
CA GLY A 150 13.62 7.64 1.37
C GLY A 150 13.22 8.07 2.77
N SER A 151 12.16 7.48 3.31
CA SER A 151 11.59 7.66 4.64
C SER A 151 12.52 7.26 5.80
N GLY A 152 13.69 6.69 5.54
CA GLY A 152 14.61 6.23 6.60
C GLY A 152 15.65 7.25 6.95
N GLN A 153 15.95 7.44 8.24
CA GLN A 153 17.06 8.29 8.70
C GLN A 153 18.41 7.93 8.06
N ARG A 154 18.58 6.68 7.64
CA ARG A 154 19.78 6.16 6.95
C ARG A 154 19.75 6.33 5.43
N GLN A 155 18.61 6.69 4.84
CA GLN A 155 18.46 6.89 3.40
C GLN A 155 18.98 8.26 2.98
N VAL A 156 19.61 8.34 1.81
CA VAL A 156 20.32 9.55 1.34
C VAL A 156 19.35 10.69 1.06
N LEU A 157 18.16 10.40 0.51
CA LEU A 157 17.11 11.40 0.22
C LEU A 157 16.59 12.10 1.48
N SER A 158 16.58 11.43 2.64
CA SER A 158 16.17 12.03 3.93
C SER A 158 17.03 13.22 4.35
N LYS A 159 18.28 13.31 3.86
CA LYS A 159 19.20 14.41 4.15
C LYS A 159 18.85 15.69 3.39
N ILE A 160 18.26 15.55 2.20
CA ILE A 160 17.71 16.68 1.43
C ILE A 160 16.46 17.18 2.11
N TRP A 161 15.54 16.26 2.41
CA TRP A 161 14.23 16.63 2.90
C TRP A 161 14.28 17.53 4.14
N ARG A 162 15.12 17.21 5.14
CA ARG A 162 15.29 18.02 6.35
C ARG A 162 15.62 19.49 6.10
N GLN A 163 16.18 19.82 4.93
CA GLN A 163 16.61 21.17 4.59
C GLN A 163 15.59 21.92 3.74
N VAL A 164 14.66 21.21 3.09
CA VAL A 164 13.78 21.79 2.06
C VAL A 164 12.29 21.72 2.40
N ARG A 165 11.90 20.90 3.39
CA ARG A 165 10.49 20.67 3.73
C ARG A 165 9.77 21.90 4.29
N ASP A 166 10.48 22.74 5.02
CA ASP A 166 9.94 23.92 5.72
C ASP A 166 10.38 25.22 5.02
N ASN A 167 10.98 25.10 3.81
CA ASN A 167 11.46 26.25 3.07
C ASN A 167 10.32 26.86 2.25
N VAL A 168 9.99 28.12 2.53
CA VAL A 168 8.89 28.85 1.86
C VAL A 168 9.07 29.01 0.34
N ASN A 169 10.30 28.88 -0.16
CA ASN A 169 10.59 28.92 -1.59
C ASN A 169 10.56 27.53 -2.25
N VAL A 170 10.19 26.48 -1.52
CA VAL A 170 10.19 25.10 -2.03
C VAL A 170 8.83 24.45 -1.83
N THR A 171 8.26 23.95 -2.93
CA THR A 171 7.07 23.08 -2.90
C THR A 171 7.50 21.67 -3.28
N ASN A 172 7.17 20.68 -2.45
CA ASN A 172 7.54 19.29 -2.65
C ASN A 172 6.33 18.49 -3.15
N ILE A 173 6.42 17.93 -4.35
CA ILE A 173 5.43 16.99 -4.90
C ILE A 173 5.97 15.57 -4.76
N LEU A 174 5.22 14.71 -4.08
CA LEU A 174 5.60 13.33 -3.79
C LEU A 174 4.70 12.38 -4.60
N TYR A 175 5.31 11.49 -5.37
CA TYR A 175 4.59 10.52 -6.20
C TYR A 175 4.74 9.12 -5.63
N SER A 176 3.64 8.44 -5.32
CA SER A 176 3.67 7.01 -5.01
C SER A 176 2.36 6.31 -5.31
N ALA A 177 2.46 5.02 -5.67
CA ALA A 177 1.31 4.13 -5.71
C ALA A 177 0.91 3.64 -4.30
N THR A 178 1.87 3.66 -3.37
CA THR A 178 1.72 3.21 -2.00
C THR A 178 2.24 4.29 -1.05
N PRO A 179 1.55 5.44 -0.94
CA PRO A 179 2.01 6.58 -0.15
C PRO A 179 1.85 6.37 1.35
N GLU A 180 1.42 5.19 1.81
CA GLU A 180 1.06 4.91 3.21
C GLU A 180 2.17 5.32 4.19
N GLU A 181 3.44 5.05 3.88
CA GLU A 181 4.56 5.48 4.73
C GLU A 181 4.62 6.99 4.93
N VAL A 182 4.24 7.77 3.91
CA VAL A 182 4.22 9.23 3.94
C VAL A 182 2.96 9.72 4.64
N CYS A 183 1.81 9.15 4.28
CA CYS A 183 0.50 9.52 4.83
C CYS A 183 0.41 9.28 6.34
N PHE A 184 1.04 8.23 6.85
CA PHE A 184 1.03 7.86 8.27
C PHE A 184 2.26 8.35 9.04
N SER A 185 3.08 9.24 8.46
CA SER A 185 4.37 9.68 9.03
C SER A 185 4.29 10.66 10.21
N SER A 186 3.09 10.96 10.72
CA SER A 186 2.81 12.03 11.70
C SER A 186 2.19 11.55 13.02
N GLU A 187 2.26 10.26 13.36
CA GLU A 187 1.58 9.73 14.56
C GLU A 187 2.58 9.13 15.56
N ILE A 188 3.42 9.97 16.16
CA ILE A 188 4.11 9.60 17.40
C ILE A 188 3.28 10.15 18.55
N ASP A 189 2.53 9.25 19.19
CA ASP A 189 1.78 9.48 20.43
C ASP A 189 2.77 9.57 21.60
N ASP A 190 3.55 10.65 21.65
CA ASP A 190 4.24 11.10 22.86
C ASP A 190 3.48 12.33 23.37
N SER A 191 2.92 12.21 24.57
CA SER A 191 2.02 13.17 25.22
C SER A 191 2.62 14.55 25.52
N GLU A 192 3.82 14.85 25.02
CA GLU A 192 4.51 16.15 25.12
C GLU A 192 4.66 16.85 23.75
N HIS A 193 3.99 16.37 22.70
CA HIS A 193 4.15 16.86 21.32
C HIS A 193 2.86 17.38 20.65
N ASN A 194 1.81 17.72 21.41
CA ASN A 194 0.54 18.17 20.84
C ASN A 194 0.62 19.52 20.12
N ASP A 195 1.57 20.40 20.46
CA ASP A 195 1.70 21.72 19.80
C ASP A 195 2.49 21.65 18.47
N MET A 196 3.04 20.48 18.10
CA MET A 196 3.85 20.27 16.89
C MET A 196 3.15 19.38 15.84
N MET A 197 1.89 19.00 16.10
CA MET A 197 1.11 18.09 15.27
C MET A 197 0.41 18.79 14.09
N ASP A 198 0.14 20.09 14.17
CA ASP A 198 -0.59 20.82 13.10
C ASP A 198 0.26 21.08 11.84
N GLU A 199 1.60 21.17 11.95
CA GLU A 199 2.45 21.51 10.79
C GLU A 199 2.91 20.28 9.97
N MET A 200 2.95 19.07 10.55
CA MET A 200 3.48 17.90 9.84
C MET A 200 2.47 17.17 8.95
N VAL A 201 1.16 17.39 9.16
CA VAL A 201 0.03 16.83 8.38
C VAL A 201 -0.39 17.71 7.18
N ALA A 202 0.10 18.95 7.06
CA ALA A 202 -0.32 19.96 6.08
C ALA A 202 0.15 19.72 4.61
N GLY A 203 0.09 18.48 4.12
CA GLY A 203 0.28 18.17 2.71
C GLY A 203 -1.05 17.92 2.01
N HIS A 204 -1.28 18.57 0.86
CA HIS A 204 -2.48 18.32 0.06
C HIS A 204 -2.35 16.97 -0.64
N ARG A 205 -3.20 16.01 -0.27
CA ARG A 205 -3.30 14.73 -0.96
C ARG A 205 -4.26 14.85 -2.14
N VAL A 206 -3.80 14.42 -3.31
CA VAL A 206 -4.60 14.32 -4.52
C VAL A 206 -4.44 12.92 -5.12
N ASP A 207 -5.57 12.29 -5.41
CA ASP A 207 -5.61 10.94 -5.97
C ASP A 207 -5.76 11.04 -7.50
N TYR A 208 -4.78 10.52 -8.24
CA TYR A 208 -4.80 10.45 -9.70
C TYR A 208 -5.55 9.20 -10.15
N ILE A 209 -6.64 9.42 -10.89
CA ILE A 209 -7.43 8.35 -11.50
C ILE A 209 -6.98 8.22 -12.96
N PRO A 210 -6.38 7.08 -13.36
CA PRO A 210 -6.00 6.85 -14.75
C PRO A 210 -7.22 6.87 -15.68
N PRO A 211 -7.04 7.17 -16.98
CA PRO A 211 -8.13 7.28 -17.93
C PRO A 211 -8.67 5.92 -18.36
N GLU A 212 -9.73 5.97 -19.17
CA GLU A 212 -10.25 4.81 -19.89
C GLU A 212 -9.14 4.15 -20.76
N GLY A 213 -9.03 2.83 -20.64
CA GLY A 213 -7.98 2.02 -21.28
C GLY A 213 -6.79 1.67 -20.39
N TYR A 214 -6.65 2.27 -19.20
CA TYR A 214 -5.76 1.75 -18.17
C TYR A 214 -6.31 0.44 -17.58
N CYS A 215 -5.61 -0.65 -17.84
CA CYS A 215 -5.90 -1.99 -17.34
C CYS A 215 -5.18 -2.18 -16.01
N GLY A 216 -5.76 -1.64 -14.93
CA GLY A 216 -5.24 -1.71 -13.57
C GLY A 216 -5.77 -2.88 -12.74
N PRO A 217 -5.51 -2.89 -11.41
CA PRO A 217 -5.88 -3.99 -10.52
C PRO A 217 -7.38 -4.33 -10.55
N GLY A 218 -8.23 -3.31 -10.62
CA GLY A 218 -9.69 -3.48 -10.75
C GLY A 218 -10.07 -4.27 -12.00
N HIS A 219 -9.48 -3.94 -13.15
CA HIS A 219 -9.78 -4.60 -14.43
C HIS A 219 -9.38 -6.08 -14.42
N PHE A 220 -8.23 -6.43 -13.83
CA PHE A 220 -7.81 -7.82 -13.67
C PHE A 220 -8.71 -8.61 -12.71
N LEU A 221 -9.19 -7.97 -11.64
CA LEU A 221 -10.15 -8.58 -10.72
C LEU A 221 -11.51 -8.83 -11.39
N ASP A 222 -12.02 -7.85 -12.15
CA ASP A 222 -13.29 -7.99 -12.89
C ASP A 222 -13.24 -9.08 -13.96
N ALA A 223 -12.09 -9.23 -14.62
CA ALA A 223 -11.86 -10.30 -15.58
C ALA A 223 -11.63 -11.69 -14.92
N GLY A 224 -11.62 -11.79 -13.60
CA GLY A 224 -11.37 -13.05 -12.88
C GLY A 224 -9.97 -13.62 -13.10
N LEU A 225 -8.97 -12.75 -13.31
CA LEU A 225 -7.61 -13.14 -13.66
C LEU A 225 -6.62 -13.12 -12.48
N VAL A 226 -7.07 -12.75 -11.27
CA VAL A 226 -6.23 -12.70 -10.06
C VAL A 226 -6.58 -13.87 -9.15
N TYR A 227 -5.57 -14.66 -8.81
CA TYR A 227 -5.68 -15.86 -7.99
C TYR A 227 -4.71 -15.79 -6.82
N GLU A 228 -5.10 -16.36 -5.68
CA GLU A 228 -4.21 -16.48 -4.52
C GLU A 228 -3.06 -17.43 -4.84
N ALA A 229 -1.83 -16.95 -4.68
CA ALA A 229 -0.64 -17.75 -4.91
C ALA A 229 -0.46 -18.80 -3.81
N LYS A 230 -0.15 -20.03 -4.24
CA LYS A 230 0.43 -21.10 -3.43
C LYS A 230 1.90 -21.27 -3.84
N PRO A 231 2.76 -21.95 -3.05
CA PRO A 231 4.11 -22.29 -3.50
C PRO A 231 4.09 -22.94 -4.89
N PHE A 232 4.98 -22.54 -5.80
CA PHE A 232 5.05 -23.13 -7.15
C PHE A 232 5.62 -24.55 -7.14
N PHE A 233 6.53 -24.82 -6.19
CA PHE A 233 7.15 -26.11 -5.99
C PHE A 233 7.32 -26.37 -4.49
N GLU A 234 7.42 -27.65 -4.14
CA GLU A 234 7.76 -28.13 -2.80
C GLU A 234 9.13 -28.82 -2.87
N ASN A 235 9.97 -28.54 -1.88
CA ASN A 235 11.25 -29.22 -1.69
C ASN A 235 11.35 -29.65 -0.23
N THR A 236 11.20 -30.95 -0.01
CA THR A 236 11.41 -31.61 1.29
C THR A 236 12.71 -32.42 1.24
N GLU A 237 13.14 -32.95 2.38
CA GLU A 237 14.32 -33.83 2.44
C GLU A 237 14.17 -35.06 1.52
N THR A 238 12.94 -35.51 1.29
CA THR A 238 12.62 -36.77 0.59
C THR A 238 11.95 -36.58 -0.76
N SER A 239 11.49 -35.38 -1.11
CA SER A 239 10.76 -35.14 -2.36
C SER A 239 10.94 -33.71 -2.87
N CYS A 240 11.09 -33.59 -4.19
CA CYS A 240 11.10 -32.31 -4.89
C CYS A 240 10.08 -32.43 -6.02
N ARG A 241 9.04 -31.61 -6.01
CA ARG A 241 7.96 -31.66 -7.02
C ARG A 241 7.35 -30.30 -7.30
N ILE A 242 6.77 -30.14 -8.48
CA ILE A 242 5.89 -29.01 -8.77
C ILE A 242 4.58 -29.20 -8.00
N THR A 243 4.01 -28.11 -7.46
CA THR A 243 2.73 -28.20 -6.74
C THR A 243 1.58 -28.34 -7.72
N GLU A 244 0.40 -28.71 -7.22
CA GLU A 244 -0.84 -28.76 -8.02
C GLU A 244 -1.09 -27.45 -8.77
N GLN A 245 -0.99 -26.29 -8.09
CA GLN A 245 -1.12 -24.99 -8.75
C GLN A 245 -0.01 -24.75 -9.79
N GLY A 246 1.23 -25.16 -9.51
CA GLY A 246 2.30 -25.08 -10.50
C GLY A 246 2.00 -25.90 -11.76
N CYS A 247 1.49 -27.12 -11.59
CA CYS A 247 1.08 -28.00 -12.68
C CYS A 247 -0.12 -27.46 -13.47
N GLU A 248 -1.10 -26.86 -12.80
CA GLU A 248 -2.23 -26.17 -13.44
C GLU A 248 -1.75 -25.01 -14.33
N ILE A 249 -0.82 -24.20 -13.83
CA ILE A 249 -0.24 -23.08 -14.58
C ILE A 249 0.51 -23.58 -15.82
N ILE A 250 1.33 -24.63 -15.68
CA ILE A 250 2.08 -25.23 -16.79
C ILE A 250 1.14 -25.83 -17.84
N SER A 251 0.14 -26.59 -17.40
CA SER A 251 -0.86 -27.17 -18.31
C SER A 251 -1.65 -26.09 -19.04
N GLY A 252 -2.04 -25.02 -18.34
CA GLY A 252 -2.69 -23.86 -18.95
C GLY A 252 -1.81 -23.14 -19.98
N LEU A 253 -0.51 -23.05 -19.75
CA LEU A 253 0.45 -22.51 -20.72
C LEU A 253 0.50 -23.37 -21.99
N ARG A 254 0.60 -24.69 -21.83
CA ARG A 254 0.62 -25.64 -22.97
C ARG A 254 -0.66 -25.52 -23.80
N ALA A 255 -1.83 -25.53 -23.15
CA ALA A 255 -3.13 -25.33 -23.81
C ALA A 255 -3.24 -23.97 -24.52
N SER A 256 -2.71 -22.89 -23.93
CA SER A 256 -2.64 -21.57 -24.58
C SER A 256 -1.86 -21.63 -25.90
N ILE A 257 -0.71 -22.30 -25.91
CA ILE A 257 0.11 -22.46 -27.11
C ILE A 257 -0.59 -23.33 -28.17
N GLU A 258 -1.23 -24.42 -27.76
CA GLU A 258 -2.02 -25.30 -28.65
C GLU A 258 -3.18 -24.55 -29.31
N SER A 259 -3.78 -23.58 -28.61
CA SER A 259 -4.79 -22.67 -29.17
C SER A 259 -4.22 -21.60 -30.12
N HIS A 260 -2.96 -21.72 -30.53
CA HIS A 260 -2.23 -20.77 -31.38
C HIS A 260 -2.09 -19.36 -30.78
N SER A 261 -2.20 -19.25 -29.45
CA SER A 261 -1.93 -18.00 -28.75
C SER A 261 -0.45 -17.64 -28.82
N ARG A 262 -0.15 -16.34 -28.91
CA ARG A 262 1.23 -15.83 -28.74
C ARG A 262 1.68 -15.84 -27.28
N ARG A 263 0.78 -16.13 -26.33
CA ARG A 263 1.08 -16.18 -24.90
C ARG A 263 1.76 -17.50 -24.53
N ASN A 264 3.08 -17.51 -24.61
CA ASN A 264 3.93 -18.69 -24.34
C ASN A 264 4.91 -18.49 -23.16
N ILE A 265 4.74 -17.43 -22.36
CA ILE A 265 5.64 -17.11 -21.24
C ILE A 265 4.93 -17.19 -19.88
N ILE A 266 5.56 -17.85 -18.92
CA ILE A 266 5.30 -17.66 -17.49
C ILE A 266 6.44 -16.82 -16.89
N ILE A 267 6.08 -15.79 -16.12
CA ILE A 267 7.04 -15.08 -15.26
C ILE A 267 6.93 -15.64 -13.84
N LEU A 268 7.96 -16.37 -13.40
CA LEU A 268 8.01 -17.04 -12.10
C LEU A 268 8.94 -16.29 -11.15
N ARG A 269 8.38 -15.60 -10.14
CA ARG A 269 9.15 -14.88 -9.12
C ARG A 269 9.30 -15.73 -7.85
N LEU A 270 10.53 -16.15 -7.57
CA LEU A 270 10.88 -16.97 -6.40
C LEU A 270 11.68 -16.15 -5.38
N SER A 271 11.02 -15.17 -4.76
CA SER A 271 11.64 -14.21 -3.84
C SER A 271 11.58 -14.61 -2.34
N TYR A 272 10.91 -15.72 -2.02
CA TYR A 272 10.74 -16.22 -0.66
C TYR A 272 11.88 -17.15 -0.21
N ILE A 273 11.98 -17.33 1.10
CA ILE A 273 12.94 -18.25 1.74
C ILE A 273 12.19 -19.54 2.12
N MET A 274 12.76 -20.69 1.77
CA MET A 274 12.27 -22.00 2.21
C MET A 274 12.69 -22.24 3.66
N THR A 275 11.81 -22.83 4.46
CA THR A 275 12.02 -23.07 5.90
C THR A 275 13.00 -24.19 6.22
N THR A 276 13.52 -24.89 5.20
CA THR A 276 14.51 -25.96 5.34
C THR A 276 15.92 -25.36 5.42
N GLY A 277 16.58 -25.45 6.58
CA GLY A 277 18.02 -25.15 6.75
C GLY A 277 18.39 -24.20 7.90
N SER A 278 19.68 -24.18 8.24
CA SER A 278 20.26 -23.28 9.24
C SER A 278 20.06 -21.80 8.85
N LYS A 279 19.85 -20.91 9.85
CA LYS A 279 19.75 -19.45 9.65
C LYS A 279 20.98 -18.85 8.96
N ASP A 280 22.14 -19.51 9.06
CA ASP A 280 23.43 -19.05 8.51
C ASP A 280 23.51 -19.23 6.99
N GLN A 281 22.64 -20.03 6.37
CA GLN A 281 22.57 -20.28 4.92
C GLN A 281 21.42 -19.55 4.23
N ARG A 282 21.03 -18.38 4.75
CA ARG A 282 19.88 -17.58 4.28
C ARG A 282 19.81 -17.36 2.76
N LYS A 283 20.97 -17.24 2.10
CA LYS A 283 21.05 -17.05 0.65
C LYS A 283 20.74 -18.34 -0.12
N GLU A 284 21.27 -19.48 0.32
CA GLU A 284 21.07 -20.78 -0.34
C GLU A 284 19.66 -21.33 -0.11
N ASN A 285 19.02 -20.92 0.98
CA ASN A 285 17.64 -21.28 1.31
C ASN A 285 16.61 -20.46 0.53
N LYS A 286 17.01 -19.50 -0.32
CA LYS A 286 16.05 -18.82 -1.20
C LYS A 286 15.48 -19.81 -2.22
N ALA A 287 14.16 -19.71 -2.43
CA ALA A 287 13.41 -20.60 -3.30
C ALA A 287 13.98 -20.65 -4.74
N ILE A 288 14.48 -19.53 -5.28
CA ILE A 288 15.10 -19.51 -6.61
C ILE A 288 16.29 -20.47 -6.73
N TYR A 289 17.17 -20.55 -5.73
CA TYR A 289 18.33 -21.44 -5.80
C TYR A 289 17.92 -22.89 -5.66
N GLN A 290 16.96 -23.17 -4.77
CA GLN A 290 16.42 -24.51 -4.57
C GLN A 290 15.71 -25.01 -5.83
N PHE A 291 14.92 -24.17 -6.48
CA PHE A 291 14.27 -24.49 -7.74
C PHE A 291 15.28 -24.76 -8.86
N LEU A 292 16.19 -23.82 -9.12
CA LEU A 292 17.13 -23.93 -10.24
C LEU A 292 18.11 -25.11 -10.07
N ARG A 293 18.58 -25.41 -8.85
CA ARG A 293 19.48 -26.56 -8.60
C ARG A 293 18.80 -27.92 -8.74
N ASN A 294 17.48 -27.98 -8.68
CA ASN A 294 16.71 -29.22 -8.75
C ASN A 294 15.89 -29.35 -10.05
N LEU A 295 16.19 -28.58 -11.10
CA LEU A 295 15.43 -28.61 -12.36
C LEU A 295 15.24 -30.01 -12.95
N SER A 296 16.28 -30.86 -12.90
CA SER A 296 16.23 -32.23 -13.39
C SER A 296 15.31 -33.16 -12.59
N LYS A 297 14.84 -32.74 -11.41
CA LYS A 297 13.91 -33.51 -10.57
C LYS A 297 12.44 -33.21 -10.88
N PHE A 298 12.15 -32.23 -11.74
CA PHE A 298 10.79 -31.83 -12.09
C PHE A 298 10.42 -32.37 -13.48
N PRO A 299 9.87 -33.59 -13.60
CA PRO A 299 9.45 -34.13 -14.90
C PRO A 299 8.36 -33.26 -15.55
N GLU A 300 7.58 -32.51 -14.77
CA GLU A 300 6.53 -31.63 -15.27
C GLU A 300 7.07 -30.49 -16.14
N LEU A 301 8.35 -30.14 -15.98
CA LEU A 301 9.05 -29.11 -16.76
C LEU A 301 9.62 -29.63 -18.09
N GLU A 302 9.42 -30.90 -18.42
CA GLU A 302 9.89 -31.45 -19.70
C GLU A 302 9.34 -30.66 -20.89
N GLY A 303 10.22 -30.36 -21.85
CA GLY A 303 9.90 -29.56 -23.04
C GLY A 303 9.71 -28.06 -22.78
N ILE A 304 9.94 -27.57 -21.57
CA ILE A 304 9.85 -26.15 -21.22
C ILE A 304 11.24 -25.55 -21.12
N LYS A 305 11.46 -24.43 -21.82
CA LYS A 305 12.73 -23.70 -21.73
C LYS A 305 12.72 -22.79 -20.50
N ILE A 306 13.65 -23.05 -19.59
CA ILE A 306 13.82 -22.27 -18.36
C ILE A 306 14.90 -21.20 -18.60
N VAL A 307 14.53 -19.94 -18.38
CA VAL A 307 15.44 -18.79 -18.49
C VAL A 307 15.57 -18.13 -17.12
N ALA A 308 16.79 -17.91 -16.64
CA ALA A 308 17.02 -17.17 -15.40
C ALA A 308 17.64 -15.80 -15.70
N ASP A 309 17.02 -14.75 -15.17
CA ASP A 309 17.51 -13.37 -15.28
C ASP A 309 18.65 -13.11 -14.28
N LYS A 310 19.74 -13.82 -14.48
CA LYS A 310 20.93 -13.81 -13.64
C LYS A 310 22.08 -14.05 -14.61
N GLY A 311 23.12 -13.21 -14.56
CA GLY A 311 24.35 -13.42 -15.34
C GLY A 311 25.08 -14.71 -14.94
N ASP A 312 26.41 -14.75 -15.07
CA ASP A 312 27.22 -15.99 -15.07
C ASP A 312 27.11 -16.97 -13.88
N LYS A 313 26.38 -16.62 -12.83
CA LYS A 313 26.22 -17.39 -11.58
C LYS A 313 25.52 -18.75 -11.75
N PHE A 314 24.88 -19.01 -12.88
CA PHE A 314 24.11 -20.24 -13.10
C PHE A 314 24.51 -21.00 -14.38
N ASN A 315 25.69 -20.72 -14.95
CA ASN A 315 26.13 -21.26 -16.24
C ASN A 315 26.29 -22.79 -16.28
N ASN A 316 26.29 -23.47 -15.14
CA ASN A 316 26.55 -24.91 -15.03
C ASN A 316 25.31 -25.75 -14.66
N ILE A 317 24.10 -25.20 -14.76
CA ILE A 317 22.87 -25.94 -14.44
C ILE A 317 22.27 -26.53 -15.73
N PRO A 318 22.18 -27.87 -15.87
CA PRO A 318 21.55 -28.50 -17.03
C PRO A 318 20.09 -28.04 -17.22
N GLY A 319 19.71 -27.72 -18.46
CA GLY A 319 18.35 -27.27 -18.80
C GLY A 319 18.06 -25.80 -18.49
N LEU A 320 19.02 -25.05 -17.95
CA LEU A 320 18.88 -23.62 -17.67
C LEU A 320 19.57 -22.76 -18.72
N THR A 321 18.88 -21.73 -19.21
CA THR A 321 19.47 -20.65 -20.01
C THR A 321 19.67 -19.40 -19.14
N PRO A 322 20.87 -19.12 -18.61
CA PRO A 322 21.14 -17.85 -17.95
C PRO A 322 21.20 -16.73 -18.99
N GLN A 323 20.50 -15.62 -18.74
CA GLN A 323 20.47 -14.48 -19.65
C GLN A 323 20.31 -13.17 -18.89
N ILE A 324 20.87 -12.08 -19.42
CA ILE A 324 20.51 -10.72 -18.99
C ILE A 324 19.32 -10.28 -19.83
N ILE A 325 18.19 -10.03 -19.17
CA ILE A 325 16.94 -9.72 -19.87
C ILE A 325 16.74 -8.21 -19.96
N ASP A 326 16.53 -7.73 -21.18
CA ASP A 326 16.18 -6.34 -21.44
C ASP A 326 14.65 -6.17 -21.44
N TRP A 327 14.08 -6.14 -20.23
CA TRP A 327 12.64 -6.10 -19.98
C TRP A 327 11.90 -4.95 -20.69
N SER A 328 12.56 -3.80 -20.82
CA SER A 328 11.98 -2.57 -21.36
C SER A 328 12.11 -2.48 -22.89
N ASN A 329 12.95 -3.29 -23.52
CA ASN A 329 13.25 -3.19 -24.95
C ASN A 329 12.34 -4.09 -25.78
N ARG A 330 11.44 -3.49 -26.57
CA ARG A 330 10.50 -4.25 -27.39
C ARG A 330 11.20 -5.13 -28.44
N ASN A 331 12.27 -4.63 -29.04
CA ASN A 331 13.02 -5.36 -30.06
C ASN A 331 13.66 -6.63 -29.50
N TYR A 332 14.14 -6.60 -28.25
CA TYR A 332 14.65 -7.79 -27.56
C TYR A 332 13.58 -8.90 -27.53
N TRP A 333 12.34 -8.56 -27.20
CA TRP A 333 11.24 -9.52 -27.12
C TRP A 333 10.71 -9.99 -28.47
N ASP A 334 10.73 -9.11 -29.48
CA ASP A 334 10.32 -9.43 -30.84
C ASP A 334 11.33 -10.36 -31.54
N LEU A 335 12.62 -10.30 -31.18
CA LEU A 335 13.65 -11.22 -31.67
C LEU A 335 13.50 -12.65 -31.10
N ILE A 336 12.79 -12.82 -30.00
CA ILE A 336 12.51 -14.14 -29.44
C ILE A 336 11.37 -14.76 -30.25
N THR A 337 11.71 -15.46 -31.34
CA THR A 337 10.71 -16.12 -32.20
C THR A 337 10.22 -17.47 -31.65
N ASP A 338 10.84 -17.93 -30.56
CA ASP A 338 10.52 -19.18 -29.87
C ASP A 338 9.04 -19.23 -29.48
N ARG A 339 8.33 -20.24 -29.98
CA ARG A 339 6.91 -20.52 -29.66
C ARG A 339 6.75 -21.64 -28.64
N HIS A 340 7.83 -22.25 -28.19
CA HIS A 340 7.78 -23.26 -27.14
C HIS A 340 7.43 -22.62 -25.78
N PRO A 341 6.97 -23.42 -24.81
CA PRO A 341 6.74 -22.95 -23.45
C PRO A 341 8.01 -22.38 -22.82
N LEU A 342 7.93 -21.15 -22.29
CA LEU A 342 9.03 -20.45 -21.63
C LEU A 342 8.67 -20.15 -20.18
N ILE A 343 9.59 -20.43 -19.25
CA ILE A 343 9.50 -19.94 -17.86
C ILE A 343 10.69 -19.03 -17.59
N TYR A 344 10.39 -17.76 -17.32
CA TYR A 344 11.37 -16.78 -16.87
C TYR A 344 11.38 -16.74 -15.34
N VAL A 345 12.46 -17.23 -14.74
CA VAL A 345 12.66 -17.29 -13.29
C VAL A 345 13.38 -16.04 -12.81
N ILE A 346 12.74 -15.28 -11.92
CA ILE A 346 13.26 -14.02 -11.36
C ILE A 346 13.22 -14.03 -9.82
N ASP A 347 14.06 -13.22 -9.19
CA ASP A 347 14.07 -13.01 -7.72
C ASP A 347 13.83 -11.52 -7.43
N GLN A 348 14.86 -10.70 -7.67
CA GLN A 348 14.83 -9.25 -7.55
C GLN A 348 15.21 -8.54 -8.86
N THR A 349 15.33 -9.29 -9.94
CA THR A 349 15.56 -8.74 -11.27
C THR A 349 14.22 -8.35 -11.91
N SER A 350 14.19 -7.36 -12.80
CA SER A 350 13.03 -6.49 -13.04
C SER A 350 12.53 -5.79 -11.76
N THR A 351 13.16 -4.66 -11.47
CA THR A 351 12.93 -3.87 -10.26
C THR A 351 11.76 -2.89 -10.40
N ARG A 352 11.34 -2.20 -9.32
CA ARG A 352 10.13 -1.35 -9.16
C ARG A 352 9.77 -0.51 -10.41
N SER A 353 10.75 0.15 -11.02
CA SER A 353 10.59 1.06 -12.16
C SER A 353 10.77 0.43 -13.56
N THR A 354 11.06 -0.88 -13.66
CA THR A 354 11.25 -1.58 -14.95
C THR A 354 9.92 -1.82 -15.65
N GLU A 355 9.77 -1.35 -16.88
CA GLU A 355 8.61 -1.63 -17.72
C GLU A 355 8.77 -3.00 -18.40
N TRP A 356 7.66 -3.73 -18.58
CA TRP A 356 7.67 -4.98 -19.34
C TRP A 356 7.03 -4.71 -20.69
N THR A 357 7.80 -4.84 -21.77
CA THR A 357 7.28 -4.60 -23.13
C THR A 357 6.76 -5.86 -23.82
N CYS A 358 6.67 -6.99 -23.10
CA CYS A 358 6.25 -8.30 -23.61
C CYS A 358 4.90 -8.82 -23.10
N HIS A 359 4.00 -7.96 -22.60
CA HIS A 359 2.71 -8.39 -22.03
C HIS A 359 1.84 -9.24 -22.98
N ASP A 360 1.97 -9.04 -24.29
CA ASP A 360 1.31 -9.83 -25.34
C ASP A 360 1.79 -11.28 -25.43
N ARG A 361 2.92 -11.60 -24.79
CA ARG A 361 3.49 -12.94 -24.71
C ARG A 361 3.33 -13.62 -23.36
N ILE A 362 2.97 -12.87 -22.32
CA ILE A 362 2.85 -13.42 -20.97
C ILE A 362 1.50 -14.12 -20.85
N PHE A 363 1.53 -15.40 -20.53
CA PHE A 363 0.36 -16.18 -20.14
C PHE A 363 0.02 -15.94 -18.66
N ALA A 364 1.02 -16.10 -17.78
CA ALA A 364 0.82 -15.96 -16.35
C ALA A 364 2.03 -15.36 -15.63
N THR A 365 1.77 -14.74 -14.47
CA THR A 365 2.78 -14.35 -13.49
C THR A 365 2.51 -15.11 -12.18
N HIS A 366 3.59 -15.51 -11.49
CA HIS A 366 3.50 -16.18 -10.19
C HIS A 366 4.48 -15.54 -9.20
N ASP A 367 3.99 -15.03 -8.07
CA ASP A 367 4.79 -14.44 -7.00
C ASP A 367 4.21 -14.81 -5.63
N PHE A 368 4.55 -16.01 -5.16
CA PHE A 368 4.19 -16.49 -3.83
C PHE A 368 5.10 -15.90 -2.74
N ARG A 369 4.50 -15.45 -1.63
CA ARG A 369 5.23 -14.91 -0.47
C ARG A 369 4.53 -15.26 0.85
N ASN A 370 5.33 -15.68 1.84
CA ASN A 370 4.86 -15.95 3.20
C ASN A 370 4.55 -14.67 4.00
N ASN A 371 5.26 -13.58 3.71
CA ASN A 371 5.07 -12.28 4.34
C ASN A 371 4.70 -11.26 3.26
N ILE A 372 3.59 -10.57 3.47
CA ILE A 372 2.99 -9.68 2.47
C ILE A 372 3.11 -8.24 2.97
N THR A 373 4.12 -7.53 2.48
CA THR A 373 4.24 -6.08 2.68
C THR A 373 3.62 -5.37 1.49
N PHE A 374 2.50 -4.65 1.70
CA PHE A 374 1.71 -4.04 0.63
C PHE A 374 2.57 -3.21 -0.34
N SER A 375 3.41 -2.31 0.18
CA SER A 375 4.29 -1.44 -0.64
C SER A 375 5.33 -2.21 -1.48
N VAL A 376 5.65 -3.44 -1.11
CA VAL A 376 6.59 -4.30 -1.85
C VAL A 376 5.84 -5.18 -2.84
N VAL A 377 4.71 -5.75 -2.41
CA VAL A 377 3.96 -6.75 -3.15
C VAL A 377 3.14 -6.12 -4.28
N SER A 378 2.46 -4.99 -4.03
CA SER A 378 1.74 -4.24 -5.07
C SER A 378 2.65 -3.92 -6.26
N GLN A 379 3.80 -3.31 -6.00
CA GLN A 379 4.77 -2.92 -7.04
C GLN A 379 5.44 -4.10 -7.76
N ALA A 380 5.41 -5.30 -7.16
CA ALA A 380 5.94 -6.51 -7.79
C ALA A 380 4.90 -7.23 -8.64
N GLN A 381 3.67 -7.39 -8.13
CA GLN A 381 2.62 -8.19 -8.74
C GLN A 381 1.79 -7.39 -9.75
N GLU A 382 1.64 -6.08 -9.56
CA GLU A 382 0.91 -5.20 -10.48
C GLU A 382 1.74 -4.75 -11.69
N ARG A 383 2.84 -5.45 -11.98
CA ARG A 383 3.60 -5.25 -13.22
C ARG A 383 2.81 -5.57 -14.46
N VAL A 384 1.76 -6.37 -14.32
CA VAL A 384 0.85 -6.67 -15.41
C VAL A 384 0.00 -5.47 -15.83
N ASN A 385 -0.10 -4.42 -15.00
CA ASN A 385 -0.88 -3.23 -15.33
C ASN A 385 -0.33 -2.59 -16.60
N HIS A 386 -1.21 -2.14 -17.50
CA HIS A 386 -0.83 -1.54 -18.77
C HIS A 386 -1.95 -0.70 -19.35
N TYR A 387 -1.63 0.10 -20.36
CA TYR A 387 -2.62 0.72 -21.23
C TYR A 387 -2.95 -0.22 -22.38
N ALA A 388 -4.24 -0.52 -22.60
CA ALA A 388 -4.69 -1.39 -23.69
C ALA A 388 -4.19 -0.90 -25.05
N GLN A 389 -4.17 0.42 -25.25
CA GLN A 389 -3.72 1.09 -26.47
C GLN A 389 -2.27 0.70 -26.84
N LYS A 390 -1.40 0.44 -25.86
CA LYS A 390 -0.01 0.02 -26.08
C LYS A 390 0.10 -1.33 -26.80
N TYR A 391 -0.90 -2.19 -26.63
CA TYR A 391 -0.93 -3.53 -27.21
C TYR A 391 -2.12 -3.73 -28.17
N GLY A 392 -2.83 -2.64 -28.50
CA GLY A 392 -4.07 -2.65 -29.28
C GLY A 392 -5.29 -3.25 -28.57
N SER A 393 -5.13 -3.84 -27.38
CA SER A 393 -6.21 -4.47 -26.60
C SER A 393 -5.75 -4.76 -25.16
N PHE A 394 -6.69 -5.11 -24.29
CA PHE A 394 -6.38 -5.66 -22.97
C PHE A 394 -5.58 -6.95 -23.09
N GLN A 395 -4.52 -7.08 -22.29
CA GLN A 395 -3.70 -8.27 -22.22
C GLN A 395 -4.12 -9.15 -21.01
N PRO A 396 -4.90 -10.23 -21.21
CA PRO A 396 -5.43 -11.07 -20.13
C PRO A 396 -4.37 -11.99 -19.51
N ILE A 397 -3.42 -11.39 -18.78
CA ILE A 397 -2.40 -12.12 -18.04
C ILE A 397 -3.02 -12.67 -16.75
N ARG A 398 -2.85 -13.97 -16.49
CA ARG A 398 -3.25 -14.58 -15.21
C ARG A 398 -2.23 -14.23 -14.12
N VAL A 399 -2.70 -13.68 -13.00
CA VAL A 399 -1.85 -13.26 -11.89
C VAL A 399 -2.07 -14.21 -10.72
N TYR A 400 -1.03 -14.96 -10.35
CA TYR A 400 -0.99 -15.75 -9.12
C TYR A 400 -0.18 -14.97 -8.10
N GLY A 401 -0.87 -14.27 -7.21
CA GLY A 401 -0.29 -13.34 -6.25
C GLY A 401 -1.11 -13.21 -4.97
N SER A 402 -1.06 -12.05 -4.33
CA SER A 402 -1.89 -11.72 -3.17
C SER A 402 -3.20 -11.09 -3.67
N LEU A 403 -4.30 -11.83 -3.56
CA LEU A 403 -5.62 -11.33 -3.98
C LEU A 403 -6.01 -10.09 -3.17
N LYS A 404 -5.74 -10.11 -1.85
CA LYS A 404 -5.98 -8.97 -0.96
C LYS A 404 -5.20 -7.72 -1.38
N THR A 405 -3.97 -7.87 -1.87
CA THR A 405 -3.18 -6.72 -2.35
C THR A 405 -3.83 -6.08 -3.57
N PHE A 406 -4.29 -6.87 -4.53
CA PHE A 406 -5.03 -6.34 -5.68
C PHE A 406 -6.35 -5.68 -5.27
N GLN A 407 -7.08 -6.28 -4.33
CA GLN A 407 -8.33 -5.70 -3.81
C GLN A 407 -8.10 -4.35 -3.14
N LEU A 408 -7.04 -4.21 -2.32
CA LEU A 408 -6.69 -2.94 -1.69
C LEU A 408 -6.25 -1.90 -2.71
N SER A 409 -5.39 -2.27 -3.68
CA SER A 409 -4.96 -1.36 -4.76
C SER A 409 -6.11 -0.93 -5.67
N ALA A 410 -7.13 -1.76 -5.84
CA ALA A 410 -8.35 -1.45 -6.56
C ALA A 410 -9.38 -0.64 -5.72
N GLY A 411 -9.10 -0.39 -4.44
CA GLY A 411 -10.03 0.27 -3.52
C GLY A 411 -11.28 -0.55 -3.18
N ARG A 412 -11.26 -1.87 -3.36
CA ARG A 412 -12.39 -2.76 -3.02
C ARG A 412 -12.45 -3.15 -1.55
N ILE A 413 -11.32 -3.05 -0.87
CA ILE A 413 -11.21 -3.24 0.58
C ILE A 413 -10.42 -2.08 1.16
N ASP A 414 -10.63 -1.82 2.44
CA ASP A 414 -9.88 -0.82 3.21
C ASP A 414 -8.63 -1.42 3.89
N TYR A 415 -7.87 -0.57 4.57
CA TYR A 415 -6.68 -1.01 5.29
C TYR A 415 -7.00 -1.95 6.46
N ASP A 416 -8.14 -1.78 7.12
CA ASP A 416 -8.57 -2.65 8.22
C ASP A 416 -8.76 -4.09 7.76
N THR A 417 -9.52 -4.25 6.69
CA THR A 417 -9.79 -5.53 6.04
C THR A 417 -8.51 -6.16 5.51
N TYR A 418 -7.60 -5.36 4.94
CA TYR A 418 -6.32 -5.85 4.44
C TYR A 418 -5.41 -6.39 5.57
N LEU A 419 -5.36 -5.70 6.71
CA LEU A 419 -4.50 -6.04 7.85
C LEU A 419 -5.04 -7.19 8.70
N LYS A 420 -6.34 -7.50 8.60
CA LYS A 420 -6.97 -8.59 9.34
C LYS A 420 -7.03 -9.87 8.49
N ASN A 421 -6.69 -10.98 9.13
CA ASN A 421 -7.01 -12.30 8.59
C ASN A 421 -8.42 -12.68 9.03
N GLU A 422 -9.29 -12.91 8.04
CA GLU A 422 -10.67 -13.32 8.27
C GLU A 422 -10.71 -14.71 8.94
N TRP A 423 -9.77 -15.58 8.59
CA TRP A 423 -9.69 -16.95 9.09
C TRP A 423 -8.39 -17.19 9.85
N LYS A 424 -8.46 -18.01 10.90
CA LYS A 424 -7.31 -18.45 11.68
C LYS A 424 -7.45 -19.90 12.09
N LYS A 425 -6.32 -20.56 12.35
CA LYS A 425 -6.29 -21.89 12.95
C LYS A 425 -6.39 -21.78 14.47
N GLN A 426 -7.26 -22.59 15.07
CA GLN A 426 -7.41 -22.72 16.52
C GLN A 426 -7.05 -24.15 16.94
N LYS A 427 -6.10 -24.28 17.87
CA LYS A 427 -5.70 -25.59 18.42
C LYS A 427 -6.87 -26.23 19.16
N VAL A 428 -7.12 -27.51 18.87
CA VAL A 428 -8.11 -28.33 19.58
C VAL A 428 -7.50 -28.84 20.89
N ASP A 429 -8.31 -28.98 21.95
CA ASP A 429 -7.83 -29.56 23.20
C ASP A 429 -7.31 -30.99 22.95
N ARG A 430 -6.08 -31.27 23.38
CA ARG A 430 -5.42 -32.59 23.23
C ARG A 430 -6.23 -33.72 23.86
N ARG A 431 -6.99 -33.44 24.93
CA ARG A 431 -7.86 -34.43 25.58
C ARG A 431 -9.01 -34.86 24.67
N SER A 432 -9.58 -33.91 23.92
CA SER A 432 -10.63 -34.16 22.94
C SER A 432 -10.11 -34.74 21.63
N ALA A 433 -8.81 -34.58 21.35
CA ALA A 433 -8.17 -35.01 20.11
C ALA A 433 -7.38 -36.33 20.24
N GLY A 434 -7.57 -37.08 21.33
CA GLY A 434 -6.88 -38.37 21.54
C GLY A 434 -5.35 -38.25 21.57
N GLY A 435 -4.82 -37.12 22.04
CA GLY A 435 -3.38 -36.83 22.07
C GLY A 435 -2.79 -36.26 20.78
N ALA A 436 -3.51 -36.30 19.66
CA ALA A 436 -3.06 -35.71 18.41
C ALA A 436 -3.14 -34.17 18.43
N GLU A 437 -2.19 -33.52 17.76
CA GLU A 437 -2.20 -32.07 17.60
C GLU A 437 -3.04 -31.68 16.38
N LEU A 438 -4.28 -31.26 16.63
CA LEU A 438 -5.25 -30.90 15.61
C LEU A 438 -5.68 -29.43 15.71
N TYR A 439 -6.12 -28.87 14.59
CA TYR A 439 -6.53 -27.48 14.44
C TYR A 439 -7.87 -27.37 13.73
N LYS A 440 -8.70 -26.41 14.16
CA LYS A 440 -9.93 -26.00 13.45
C LYS A 440 -9.68 -24.69 12.71
N VAL A 441 -10.19 -24.55 11.50
CA VAL A 441 -10.18 -23.26 10.78
C VAL A 441 -11.45 -22.50 11.16
N ILE A 442 -11.29 -21.35 11.82
CA ILE A 442 -12.40 -20.56 12.35
C ILE A 442 -12.30 -19.11 11.91
N ASN A 443 -13.46 -18.45 11.79
CA ASN A 443 -13.51 -17.02 11.55
C ASN A 443 -12.91 -16.29 12.76
N ALA A 444 -12.02 -15.34 12.50
CA ALA A 444 -11.25 -14.66 13.53
C ALA A 444 -12.14 -13.83 14.47
N ALA A 445 -13.23 -13.26 13.94
CA ALA A 445 -14.18 -12.42 14.64
C ALA A 445 -15.31 -13.23 15.28
N THR A 446 -16.01 -14.07 14.51
CA THR A 446 -17.23 -14.75 14.97
C THR A 446 -16.97 -16.11 15.63
N ARG A 447 -15.75 -16.65 15.50
CA ARG A 447 -15.36 -18.00 15.94
C ARG A 447 -16.13 -19.15 15.26
N VAL A 448 -16.91 -18.86 14.23
CA VAL A 448 -17.64 -19.87 13.45
C VAL A 448 -16.65 -20.71 12.63
N LEU A 449 -16.91 -22.02 12.49
CA LEU A 449 -16.10 -22.92 11.68
C LEU A 449 -16.21 -22.59 10.20
N HIS A 450 -15.10 -22.72 9.47
CA HIS A 450 -15.13 -22.53 8.02
C HIS A 450 -15.97 -23.63 7.36
N PRO A 451 -16.92 -23.30 6.46
CA PRO A 451 -17.84 -24.28 5.87
C PRO A 451 -17.13 -25.38 5.08
N SER A 452 -16.05 -25.04 4.36
CA SER A 452 -15.24 -26.02 3.60
C SER A 452 -14.26 -26.83 4.46
N TYR A 453 -14.06 -26.48 5.73
CA TYR A 453 -13.15 -27.18 6.65
C TYR A 453 -13.82 -27.47 8.01
N PRO A 454 -14.94 -28.24 8.01
CA PRO A 454 -15.75 -28.45 9.21
C PRO A 454 -15.06 -29.35 10.26
N SER A 455 -14.13 -30.19 9.81
CA SER A 455 -13.42 -31.16 10.65
C SER A 455 -12.05 -30.65 11.10
N PRO A 456 -11.56 -31.06 12.29
CA PRO A 456 -10.18 -30.78 12.70
C PRO A 456 -9.16 -31.32 11.70
N LEU A 457 -8.13 -30.51 11.43
CA LEU A 457 -7.06 -30.78 10.49
C LEU A 457 -5.73 -30.98 11.22
N SER A 458 -4.80 -31.70 10.59
CA SER A 458 -3.40 -31.69 11.01
C SER A 458 -2.80 -30.27 10.88
N PRO A 459 -1.68 -29.96 11.53
CA PRO A 459 -1.08 -28.62 11.45
C PRO A 459 -0.78 -28.19 10.01
N ALA A 460 -0.21 -29.11 9.21
CA ALA A 460 0.12 -28.86 7.81
C ALA A 460 -1.14 -28.67 6.94
N ALA A 461 -2.19 -29.47 7.15
CA ALA A 461 -3.44 -29.32 6.41
C ALA A 461 -4.19 -28.03 6.78
N ALA A 462 -4.13 -27.61 8.05
CA ALA A 462 -4.67 -26.32 8.48
C ALA A 462 -3.90 -25.15 7.84
N ASP A 463 -2.58 -25.26 7.72
CA ASP A 463 -1.78 -24.25 7.03
C ASP A 463 -2.08 -24.18 5.53
N GLN A 464 -2.24 -25.33 4.86
CA GLN A 464 -2.68 -25.39 3.46
C GLN A 464 -4.08 -24.79 3.27
N ALA A 465 -5.01 -25.04 4.19
CA ALA A 465 -6.35 -24.45 4.19
C ALA A 465 -6.27 -22.91 4.33
N LEU A 466 -5.53 -22.41 5.31
CA LEU A 466 -5.34 -20.96 5.48
C LEU A 466 -4.61 -20.34 4.30
N GLN A 467 -3.68 -21.05 3.65
CA GLN A 467 -3.00 -20.59 2.45
C GLN A 467 -3.96 -20.45 1.28
N ALA A 468 -4.84 -21.43 1.07
CA ALA A 468 -5.88 -21.37 0.05
C ALA A 468 -6.88 -20.22 0.29
N LEU A 469 -7.09 -19.84 1.55
CA LEU A 469 -7.92 -18.71 1.97
C LEU A 469 -7.17 -17.36 1.97
N GLY A 470 -5.89 -17.31 1.58
CA GLY A 470 -5.08 -16.08 1.66
C GLY A 470 -4.91 -15.54 3.08
N CYS A 471 -5.02 -16.40 4.09
CA CYS A 471 -5.01 -16.08 5.52
C CYS A 471 -3.82 -16.70 6.27
N LEU A 472 -2.92 -17.42 5.60
CA LEU A 472 -1.71 -17.95 6.21
C LEU A 472 -0.63 -16.87 6.40
N GLY A 473 -0.50 -15.98 5.43
CA GLY A 473 0.47 -14.89 5.45
C GLY A 473 0.11 -13.79 6.45
N THR A 474 1.13 -13.08 6.95
CA THR A 474 0.92 -11.83 7.68
C THR A 474 0.99 -10.67 6.70
N SER A 475 -0.09 -9.91 6.62
CA SER A 475 -0.19 -8.69 5.82
C SER A 475 0.19 -7.48 6.67
N ILE A 476 1.11 -6.66 6.16
CA ILE A 476 1.45 -5.34 6.70
C ILE A 476 1.45 -4.32 5.55
N LEU A 477 1.20 -3.04 5.84
CA LEU A 477 1.23 -2.00 4.81
C LEU A 477 2.67 -1.69 4.36
N SER A 478 3.53 -1.46 5.34
CA SER A 478 4.97 -1.25 5.19
C SER A 478 5.69 -1.79 6.42
N GLU A 479 6.98 -2.09 6.31
CA GLU A 479 7.83 -2.35 7.47
C GLU A 479 7.83 -1.20 8.49
N ARG A 480 7.47 0.02 8.08
CA ARG A 480 7.51 1.23 8.93
C ARG A 480 6.16 1.69 9.43
N VAL A 481 5.07 1.17 8.87
CA VAL A 481 3.71 1.49 9.28
C VAL A 481 3.21 0.38 10.20
N THR A 482 2.83 0.76 11.40
CA THR A 482 2.29 -0.13 12.43
C THR A 482 0.98 0.41 12.94
N GLY A 483 0.24 -0.42 13.66
CA GLY A 483 -1.03 0.00 14.24
C GLY A 483 -2.17 -0.86 13.74
N THR A 484 -3.37 -0.45 14.12
CA THR A 484 -4.60 -1.13 13.78
C THR A 484 -5.65 -0.07 13.52
N VAL A 485 -6.44 -0.22 12.47
CA VAL A 485 -7.68 0.55 12.37
C VAL A 485 -8.58 0.06 13.50
N LYS A 486 -8.99 0.98 14.37
CA LYS A 486 -9.82 0.68 15.51
C LYS A 486 -11.12 1.43 15.36
N THR A 487 -12.20 0.69 15.20
CA THR A 487 -13.54 1.22 15.45
C THR A 487 -13.61 1.65 16.90
N VAL A 488 -13.84 2.94 17.12
CA VAL A 488 -14.07 3.53 18.44
C VAL A 488 -15.49 4.08 18.52
N PRO A 489 -16.06 4.14 19.73
CA PRO A 489 -17.32 4.82 19.94
C PRO A 489 -17.15 6.33 19.75
N THR A 490 -18.09 6.94 19.02
CA THR A 490 -18.35 8.38 19.05
C THR A 490 -19.20 8.65 20.28
N ILE A 491 -18.70 9.48 21.19
CA ILE A 491 -19.36 9.77 22.47
C ILE A 491 -19.73 11.24 22.51
N ARG A 492 -21.00 11.52 22.79
CA ARG A 492 -21.47 12.84 23.21
C ARG A 492 -21.45 12.91 24.73
N ALA A 493 -20.83 13.95 25.27
CA ALA A 493 -20.87 14.27 26.69
C ALA A 493 -21.83 15.44 26.95
N THR A 494 -22.45 15.48 28.12
CA THR A 494 -23.24 16.61 28.59
C THR A 494 -22.94 16.83 30.06
N PHE A 495 -22.52 18.05 30.42
CA PHE A 495 -22.19 18.41 31.79
C PHE A 495 -23.45 18.73 32.58
N HIS A 496 -23.52 18.19 33.80
CA HIS A 496 -24.54 18.50 34.79
C HIS A 496 -23.86 18.86 36.10
N ARG A 497 -24.09 20.08 36.58
CA ARG A 497 -23.61 20.51 37.89
C ARG A 497 -24.31 19.71 38.99
N CYS A 498 -23.52 19.05 39.82
CA CYS A 498 -24.00 18.35 41.01
C CYS A 498 -22.83 17.97 41.92
N ASP A 499 -23.18 17.55 43.12
CA ASP A 499 -22.31 16.95 44.13
C ASP A 499 -22.93 15.63 44.61
N ARG A 500 -22.35 15.05 45.66
CA ARG A 500 -22.81 13.80 46.24
C ARG A 500 -24.30 13.83 46.62
N GLU A 501 -24.75 14.92 47.22
CA GLU A 501 -26.10 15.03 47.82
C GLU A 501 -27.14 15.31 46.73
N SER A 502 -26.81 16.17 45.77
CA SER A 502 -27.69 16.55 44.67
C SER A 502 -27.75 15.52 43.53
N PHE A 503 -26.80 14.58 43.45
CA PHE A 503 -26.78 13.58 42.37
C PHE A 503 -28.02 12.67 42.35
N GLY A 504 -28.59 12.32 43.50
CA GLY A 504 -29.75 11.43 43.56
C GLY A 504 -30.95 11.98 42.80
N ALA A 505 -31.25 13.27 42.98
CA ALA A 505 -32.31 13.96 42.24
C ALA A 505 -31.99 14.05 40.75
N LEU A 506 -30.75 14.43 40.41
CA LEU A 506 -30.29 14.51 39.03
C LEU A 506 -30.41 13.16 38.30
N ALA A 507 -29.98 12.06 38.93
CA ALA A 507 -29.95 10.73 38.34
C ALA A 507 -31.31 10.26 37.81
N THR A 508 -32.41 10.63 38.47
CA THR A 508 -33.78 10.30 38.03
C THR A 508 -34.19 11.01 36.73
N THR A 509 -33.50 12.09 36.38
CA THR A 509 -33.79 12.92 35.20
C THR A 509 -32.78 12.74 34.06
N LEU A 510 -31.64 12.09 34.29
CA LEU A 510 -30.57 11.98 33.29
C LEU A 510 -30.96 11.10 32.10
N VAL A 511 -31.54 9.92 32.37
CA VAL A 511 -31.98 8.97 31.35
C VAL A 511 -33.19 8.21 31.86
N GLU A 512 -34.31 8.34 31.18
CA GLU A 512 -35.56 7.66 31.53
C GLU A 512 -35.39 6.13 31.56
N GLY A 513 -35.94 5.50 32.61
CA GLY A 513 -35.87 4.04 32.77
C GLY A 513 -34.50 3.50 33.17
N ARG A 514 -33.53 4.35 33.54
CA ARG A 514 -32.21 3.90 34.01
C ARG A 514 -31.85 4.44 35.39
N THR A 515 -31.22 3.57 36.18
CA THR A 515 -30.68 3.91 37.50
C THR A 515 -29.16 4.01 37.43
N PHE A 516 -28.59 5.09 37.94
CA PHE A 516 -27.15 5.27 38.08
C PHE A 516 -26.73 5.12 39.54
N GLN A 517 -25.64 4.40 39.78
CA GLN A 517 -24.98 4.46 41.08
C GLN A 517 -24.37 5.86 41.25
N ASN A 518 -24.42 6.38 42.48
CA ASN A 518 -23.84 7.67 42.80
C ASN A 518 -22.31 7.60 42.61
N PRO A 519 -21.74 8.32 41.63
CA PRO A 519 -20.32 8.19 41.31
C PRO A 519 -19.44 8.77 42.42
N PHE A 520 -19.98 9.68 43.25
CA PHE A 520 -19.25 10.36 44.32
C PHE A 520 -18.97 9.44 45.51
N ASP A 521 -19.85 8.47 45.79
CA ASP A 521 -19.66 7.54 46.92
C ASP A 521 -18.36 6.74 46.79
N ARG A 522 -18.05 6.31 45.56
CA ARG A 522 -16.82 5.59 45.27
C ARG A 522 -15.58 6.48 45.41
N SER A 523 -15.66 7.73 44.95
CA SER A 523 -14.55 8.67 45.08
C SER A 523 -14.24 9.04 46.51
N ILE A 524 -15.28 9.23 47.33
CA ILE A 524 -15.11 9.51 48.76
C ILE A 524 -14.46 8.33 49.47
N ALA A 525 -14.95 7.11 49.26
CA ALA A 525 -14.38 5.92 49.87
C ALA A 525 -12.89 5.73 49.53
N GLU A 526 -12.52 6.01 48.28
CA GLU A 526 -11.14 5.92 47.82
C GLU A 526 -10.24 7.04 48.34
N MET A 527 -10.75 8.28 48.41
CA MET A 527 -10.04 9.39 49.05
C MET A 527 -9.77 9.10 50.52
N THR A 528 -10.73 8.57 51.25
CA THR A 528 -10.55 8.10 52.64
C THR A 528 -9.46 7.03 52.72
N ARG A 529 -9.48 6.04 51.81
CA ARG A 529 -8.49 4.95 51.76
C ARG A 529 -7.06 5.47 51.53
N GLN A 530 -6.91 6.54 50.76
CA GLN A 530 -5.61 7.14 50.41
C GLN A 530 -5.18 8.27 51.38
N GLY A 531 -5.98 8.59 52.40
CA GLY A 531 -5.69 9.70 53.33
C GLY A 531 -5.80 11.08 52.68
N ILE A 532 -6.53 11.20 51.57
CA ILE A 532 -6.74 12.45 50.86
C ILE A 532 -7.88 13.22 51.55
N PRO A 533 -7.69 14.50 51.95
CA PRO A 533 -8.76 15.29 52.55
C PRO A 533 -9.98 15.39 51.63
N HIS A 534 -11.19 15.30 52.20
CA HIS A 534 -12.45 15.44 51.44
C HIS A 534 -12.65 16.82 50.81
N THR A 535 -11.82 17.80 51.18
CA THR A 535 -11.75 19.14 50.59
C THR A 535 -10.90 19.19 49.33
N ALA A 536 -10.12 18.14 49.02
CA ALA A 536 -9.34 18.08 47.80
C ALA A 536 -10.26 17.88 46.58
N PRO A 537 -9.82 18.31 45.38
CA PRO A 537 -10.56 18.08 44.14
C PRO A 537 -10.89 16.59 43.96
N MET A 538 -12.16 16.32 43.63
CA MET A 538 -12.64 14.96 43.45
C MET A 538 -12.07 14.36 42.18
N LEU A 539 -11.59 13.12 42.30
CA LEU A 539 -10.99 12.39 41.20
C LEU A 539 -12.07 11.57 40.50
N GLY A 540 -12.04 11.60 39.16
CA GLY A 540 -12.95 10.83 38.33
C GLY A 540 -12.55 9.36 38.30
N TYR A 541 -13.53 8.45 38.31
CA TYR A 541 -13.28 7.01 38.20
C TYR A 541 -13.03 6.61 36.74
N MET A 542 -11.81 6.83 36.25
CA MET A 542 -11.30 6.33 34.97
C MET A 542 -9.89 5.74 35.17
N ARG A 543 -9.41 4.87 34.27
CA ARG A 543 -8.08 4.23 34.37
C ARG A 543 -7.00 5.31 34.62
N GLY A 544 -6.48 5.37 35.84
CA GLY A 544 -5.72 6.51 36.34
C GLY A 544 -6.63 7.49 37.07
N TRP A 545 -6.61 7.42 38.41
CA TRP A 545 -7.35 8.27 39.33
C TRP A 545 -6.90 9.74 39.18
N LYS A 546 -7.63 10.55 38.40
CA LYS A 546 -7.26 11.96 38.10
C LYS A 546 -8.44 12.92 38.14
N VAL A 547 -8.17 14.21 38.39
CA VAL A 547 -9.15 15.31 38.24
C VAL A 547 -9.40 15.49 36.75
N LEU A 548 -10.67 15.44 36.34
CA LEU A 548 -11.06 15.58 34.94
C LEU A 548 -11.66 16.96 34.69
N ASP A 549 -11.22 17.60 33.64
CA ASP A 549 -11.81 18.83 33.11
C ASP A 549 -12.80 18.47 31.98
N TYR A 550 -13.98 19.06 31.97
CA TYR A 550 -15.04 18.71 31.03
C TYR A 550 -14.63 19.07 29.60
N ASP A 551 -14.16 20.29 29.37
CA ASP A 551 -13.85 20.78 28.02
C ASP A 551 -12.56 20.15 27.48
N ARG A 552 -11.56 19.98 28.35
CA ARG A 552 -10.28 19.38 27.97
C ARG A 552 -10.29 17.84 27.91
N ASP A 553 -10.94 17.16 28.86
CA ASP A 553 -10.86 15.69 28.97
C ASP A 553 -12.10 14.95 28.41
N LEU A 554 -13.28 15.59 28.36
CA LEU A 554 -14.56 14.90 28.07
C LEU A 554 -15.40 15.50 26.93
N ASN A 555 -15.08 16.68 26.44
CA ASN A 555 -15.83 17.43 25.42
C ASN A 555 -14.86 17.96 24.35
N VAL A 556 -13.95 17.10 23.90
CA VAL A 556 -12.86 17.45 22.99
C VAL A 556 -13.41 17.54 21.58
N THR A 557 -13.34 18.73 20.98
CA THR A 557 -13.70 18.90 19.56
C THR A 557 -12.55 18.42 18.70
N ASP A 558 -12.84 17.50 17.79
CA ASP A 558 -11.88 17.12 16.75
C ASP A 558 -11.70 18.32 15.81
N PRO A 559 -10.49 18.87 15.72
CA PRO A 559 -10.26 20.13 15.02
C PRO A 559 -10.46 20.01 13.51
N HIS A 560 -10.46 18.81 12.93
CA HIS A 560 -10.62 18.59 11.49
C HIS A 560 -12.07 18.36 11.09
N THR A 561 -12.85 17.70 11.94
CA THR A 561 -14.26 17.38 11.64
C THR A 561 -15.24 18.35 12.31
N GLY A 562 -14.79 19.14 13.29
CA GLY A 562 -15.65 19.99 14.12
C GLY A 562 -16.61 19.21 15.01
N ILE A 563 -16.48 17.88 15.05
CA ILE A 563 -17.34 17.01 15.84
C ILE A 563 -16.77 16.93 17.26
N VAL A 564 -17.66 17.09 18.25
CA VAL A 564 -17.31 17.03 19.67
C VAL A 564 -17.32 15.57 20.14
N TYR A 565 -16.16 15.07 20.57
CA TYR A 565 -15.99 13.71 21.06
C TYR A 565 -15.53 13.72 22.53
N GLY A 566 -16.25 12.97 23.37
CA GLY A 566 -15.70 12.59 24.67
C GLY A 566 -14.69 11.46 24.55
N ALA A 567 -13.75 11.39 25.49
CA ALA A 567 -12.80 10.28 25.57
C ALA A 567 -13.56 8.93 25.57
N GLY A 568 -13.31 8.09 24.55
CA GLY A 568 -13.88 6.76 24.26
C GLY A 568 -13.86 5.69 25.37
N TRP A 569 -13.41 6.04 26.56
CA TRP A 569 -12.95 5.12 27.59
C TRP A 569 -14.12 4.61 28.41
N GLY A 570 -14.14 3.29 28.66
CA GLY A 570 -15.20 2.61 29.40
C GLY A 570 -16.35 2.11 28.53
N PHE A 571 -16.45 2.50 27.26
CA PHE A 571 -17.44 1.96 26.34
C PHE A 571 -16.90 0.69 25.66
N THR A 572 -17.74 -0.36 25.61
CA THR A 572 -17.50 -1.56 24.80
C THR A 572 -18.45 -1.48 23.61
N ILE A 573 -17.91 -1.55 22.39
CA ILE A 573 -18.74 -1.61 21.18
C ILE A 573 -19.38 -3.00 21.15
N ILE A 574 -20.64 -3.07 21.53
CA ILE A 574 -21.46 -4.28 21.48
C ILE A 574 -22.64 -3.97 20.54
N PRO A 575 -22.97 -4.83 19.57
CA PRO A 575 -24.16 -4.66 18.75
C PRO A 575 -25.41 -4.48 19.64
N GLY A 576 -26.07 -3.32 19.55
CA GLY A 576 -27.25 -2.98 20.35
C GLY A 576 -26.99 -2.44 21.77
N GLY A 577 -25.72 -2.28 22.19
CA GLY A 577 -25.38 -1.78 23.53
C GLY A 577 -25.01 -0.29 23.54
N ASN A 578 -25.96 0.59 23.87
CA ASN A 578 -25.76 2.04 24.06
C ASN A 578 -25.91 2.44 25.54
N ASP A 579 -25.20 1.79 26.45
CA ASP A 579 -25.33 2.09 27.87
C ASP A 579 -24.70 3.45 28.21
N PRO A 580 -25.50 4.45 28.65
CA PRO A 580 -24.98 5.75 29.07
C PRO A 580 -24.11 5.59 30.31
N ARG A 581 -23.10 6.46 30.46
CA ARG A 581 -22.16 6.45 31.58
C ARG A 581 -22.06 7.81 32.22
N VAL A 582 -21.95 7.83 33.55
CA VAL A 582 -21.76 9.07 34.33
C VAL A 582 -20.33 9.13 34.84
N THR A 583 -19.71 10.30 34.83
CA THR A 583 -18.32 10.47 35.29
C THR A 583 -18.13 11.83 35.94
N ILE A 584 -17.49 11.86 37.11
CA ILE A 584 -17.20 13.10 37.84
C ILE A 584 -16.19 13.92 37.05
N CYS A 585 -16.45 15.21 36.88
CA CYS A 585 -15.55 16.16 36.24
C CYS A 585 -15.81 17.59 36.73
N TYR A 586 -14.98 18.51 36.26
CA TYR A 586 -15.10 19.94 36.53
C TYR A 586 -15.30 20.69 35.22
N LYS A 587 -16.17 21.70 35.21
CA LYS A 587 -16.28 22.65 34.10
C LYS A 587 -16.13 24.05 34.67
N ASP A 588 -15.16 24.82 34.19
CA ASP A 588 -14.86 26.16 34.71
C ASP A 588 -14.66 26.18 36.25
N GLY A 589 -14.00 25.13 36.78
CA GLY A 589 -13.80 24.95 38.22
C GLY A 589 -15.04 24.48 39.01
N VAL A 590 -16.19 24.28 38.35
CA VAL A 590 -17.43 23.82 38.99
C VAL A 590 -17.50 22.29 38.96
N LEU A 591 -17.68 21.67 40.13
CA LEU A 591 -17.88 20.23 40.27
C LEU A 591 -19.21 19.78 39.66
N GLY A 592 -19.17 18.66 38.95
CA GLY A 592 -20.36 18.02 38.41
C GLY A 592 -20.08 16.62 37.88
N VAL A 593 -21.00 16.16 37.04
CA VAL A 593 -20.86 14.92 36.29
C VAL A 593 -21.08 15.16 34.81
N ALA A 594 -20.35 14.42 33.97
CA ALA A 594 -20.64 14.29 32.56
C ALA A 594 -21.50 13.04 32.31
N LEU A 595 -22.69 13.22 31.76
CA LEU A 595 -23.46 12.14 31.12
C LEU A 595 -22.87 11.89 29.74
N ARG A 596 -22.36 10.68 29.52
CA ARG A 596 -21.70 10.26 28.29
C ARG A 596 -22.56 9.23 27.59
N VAL A 597 -22.89 9.47 26.33
CA VAL A 597 -23.74 8.58 25.52
C VAL A 597 -23.03 8.27 24.21
N MET A 598 -22.97 6.98 23.85
CA MET A 598 -22.47 6.57 22.54
C MET A 598 -23.52 6.93 21.48
N THR A 599 -23.14 7.76 20.52
CA THR A 599 -24.05 8.23 19.46
C THR A 599 -23.80 7.55 18.12
N ALA A 600 -22.55 7.14 17.87
CA ALA A 600 -22.16 6.42 16.67
C ALA A 600 -20.89 5.61 16.96
N THR A 601 -20.41 4.90 15.95
CA THR A 601 -19.03 4.41 15.88
C THR A 601 -18.31 5.12 14.75
N ARG A 602 -17.02 5.36 14.92
CA ARG A 602 -16.14 5.78 13.83
C ARG A 602 -14.90 4.92 13.82
N ASP A 603 -14.38 4.66 12.63
CA ASP A 603 -13.06 4.07 12.52
C ASP A 603 -12.04 5.17 12.73
N ILE A 604 -11.25 5.03 13.79
CA ILE A 604 -10.01 5.80 13.93
C ILE A 604 -8.93 4.94 13.30
N ASP A 605 -8.30 5.51 12.29
CA ASP A 605 -7.03 5.01 11.81
C ASP A 605 -5.96 5.28 12.89
N ARG A 606 -5.37 4.23 13.46
CA ARG A 606 -4.19 4.35 14.35
C ARG A 606 -2.94 3.85 13.63
N LEU A 607 -2.99 3.79 12.30
CA LEU A 607 -1.83 3.47 11.49
C LEU A 607 -0.85 4.61 11.61
N SER A 608 0.22 4.33 12.34
CA SER A 608 1.29 5.25 12.64
C SER A 608 2.59 4.71 12.05
N ALA A 609 3.40 5.60 11.50
CA ALA A 609 4.78 5.25 11.22
C ALA A 609 5.62 5.38 12.52
N TYR A 610 6.05 4.26 13.10
CA TYR A 610 6.85 4.27 14.36
C TYR A 610 8.26 4.87 14.20
N LYS A 611 8.62 5.27 12.98
CA LYS A 611 9.75 6.13 12.66
C LYS A 611 9.27 7.14 11.62
N SER A 612 9.10 8.40 12.05
CA SER A 612 8.85 9.52 11.13
C SER A 612 9.85 9.48 9.99
N MET A 613 9.38 9.84 8.78
CA MET A 613 10.26 10.08 7.62
C MET A 613 11.46 10.98 7.98
N TYR A 614 11.27 11.85 8.97
CA TYR A 614 12.14 12.97 9.30
C TYR A 614 12.23 13.14 10.81
N PRO A 615 13.35 12.76 11.47
CA PRO A 615 13.55 13.09 12.87
C PRO A 615 13.36 14.59 13.06
N SER A 616 12.65 14.97 14.12
CA SER A 616 12.64 16.35 14.60
C SER A 616 14.08 16.78 14.85
N ARG A 617 14.35 18.09 14.69
CA ARG A 617 15.57 18.65 15.28
C ARG A 617 15.50 18.32 16.77
N ASN A 618 16.48 17.60 17.30
CA ASN A 618 16.74 17.72 18.73
C ASN A 618 17.03 19.20 18.96
N PRO A 619 16.24 19.92 19.78
CA PRO A 619 16.70 21.21 20.28
C PRO A 619 18.01 20.94 21.03
N ARG A 620 19.09 21.53 20.54
CA ARG A 620 20.30 21.72 21.34
C ARG A 620 20.24 23.11 21.93
#